data_AF-A0A7J6WG50-F1
#
_entry.id   AF-A0A7J6WG50-F1
#
_cell.length_a   1.000
_cell.length_b   1.000
_cell.length_c   1.000
_cell.angle_alpha   90.00
_cell.angle_beta   90.00
_cell.angle_gamma   90.00
#
_symmetry.space_group_name_H-M   'P 1'
#
loop_
_entity.id
_entity.type
_entity.pdbx_description
1 polymer ?
#
loop_
_entity_poly.entity_id
_entity_poly.type
_entity_poly.pdbx_seq_one_letter_code
_entity_poly.pdbx_strand_id
1 'polypeptide(L)'
;MIEYLNHINKLKVILSQLALGLNPHYLNHIECMKSEAWVGHYYPACPEPELTLGTTRHAELDFVTILLHEGPATDKQIKTMF
;
A
#
# COMPACT_ATOMS: atom_id res chain seq x y z
N MET A 1 5.49 -13.51 9.35
CA MET A 1 4.30 -12.83 8.76
C MET A 1 3.58 -11.97 9.79
N ILE A 2 2.98 -12.52 10.85
CA ILE A 2 2.25 -11.72 11.88
C ILE A 2 3.10 -10.57 12.46
N GLU A 3 4.36 -10.84 12.81
CA GLU A 3 5.28 -9.81 13.32
C GLU A 3 5.50 -8.66 12.32
N TYR A 4 5.68 -9.00 11.05
CA TYR A 4 5.80 -8.01 9.97
C TYR A 4 4.54 -7.14 9.87
N LEU A 5 3.35 -7.74 9.91
CA LEU A 5 2.08 -6.99 9.89
C LEU A 5 1.98 -6.02 11.08
N ASN A 6 2.39 -6.44 12.28
CA ASN A 6 2.44 -5.58 13.45
C ASN A 6 3.38 -4.39 13.26
N HIS A 7 4.53 -4.58 12.59
CA HIS A 7 5.43 -3.49 12.26
C HIS A 7 4.85 -2.53 11.24
N ILE A 8 4.21 -3.04 10.18
CA ILE A 8 3.54 -2.21 9.18
C ILE A 8 2.38 -1.41 9.77
N ASN A 9 1.62 -1.99 10.70
CA ASN A 9 0.56 -1.28 11.42
C ASN A 9 1.07 -0.15 12.32
N LYS A 10 2.24 -0.30 12.93
CA LYS A 10 2.89 0.82 13.63
C LYS A 10 3.38 1.87 12.65
N LEU A 11 3.96 1.43 11.53
CA LEU A 11 4.51 2.32 10.51
C LEU A 11 3.43 3.20 9.86
N LYS A 12 2.28 2.64 9.46
CA LYS A 12 1.19 3.42 8.84
C LYS A 12 0.70 4.55 9.74
N VAL A 13 0.59 4.30 11.05
CA VAL A 13 0.16 5.31 12.03
C VAL A 13 1.16 6.44 12.10
N ILE A 14 2.46 6.12 12.20
CA ILE A 14 3.54 7.12 12.26
C ILE A 14 3.60 7.94 10.97
N LEU A 15 3.57 7.29 9.81
CA LEU A 15 3.64 7.96 8.51
C LEU A 15 2.47 8.92 8.29
N SER A 16 1.26 8.48 8.64
CA SER A 16 0.05 9.30 8.49
C SER A 16 0.09 10.56 9.35
N GLN A 17 0.62 10.44 10.57
CA GLN A 17 0.78 11.59 11.48
C GLN A 17 1.81 12.58 10.95
N LEU A 18 2.96 12.09 10.47
CA LEU A 18 4.03 12.92 9.93
C LEU A 18 3.63 13.61 8.63
N ALA A 19 2.98 12.88 7.71
CA ALA A 19 2.57 13.41 6.41
C ALA A 19 1.51 14.52 6.52
N LEU A 20 0.61 14.42 7.51
CA LEU A 20 -0.48 15.37 7.70
C LEU A 20 -0.20 16.42 8.78
N GLY A 21 0.89 16.29 9.54
CA GLY A 21 1.20 17.16 10.68
C GLY A 21 0.16 17.09 11.80
N LEU A 22 -0.58 15.98 11.90
CA LEU A 22 -1.72 15.85 12.81
C LEU A 22 -1.31 15.28 14.17
N ASN A 23 -2.10 15.61 15.19
CA ASN A 23 -1.95 15.02 16.52
C ASN A 23 -2.17 13.49 16.45
N PRO A 24 -1.32 12.68 17.11
CA PRO A 24 -1.45 11.22 17.14
C PRO A 24 -2.81 10.68 17.57
N HIS A 25 -3.50 11.39 18.46
CA HIS A 25 -4.82 11.01 18.96
C HIS A 25 -5.94 11.31 17.97
N TYR A 26 -5.74 12.25 17.03
CA TYR A 26 -6.78 12.68 16.10
C TYR A 26 -7.19 11.55 15.14
N LEU A 27 -6.21 10.91 14.48
CA LEU A 27 -6.49 9.83 13.52
C LEU A 27 -7.14 8.61 14.19
N ASN A 28 -6.78 8.33 15.44
CA ASN A 28 -7.42 7.27 16.24
C ASN A 28 -8.87 7.65 16.61
N HIS A 29 -9.13 8.92 16.92
CA HIS A 29 -10.45 9.39 17.33
C HIS A 29 -11.47 9.31 16.18
N ILE A 30 -11.07 9.66 14.96
CA ILE A 30 -11.92 9.52 13.77
C ILE A 30 -11.93 8.09 13.21
N GLU A 31 -11.32 7.14 13.93
CA GLU A 31 -11.32 5.71 13.62
C GLU A 31 -10.69 5.33 12.27
N CYS A 32 -9.93 6.26 11.70
CA CYS A 32 -9.43 6.18 10.32
C CYS A 32 -8.40 5.05 10.10
N MET A 33 -7.80 4.55 11.18
CA MET A 33 -6.80 3.48 11.16
C MET A 33 -7.33 2.15 11.71
N LYS A 34 -8.64 2.01 11.97
CA LYS A 34 -9.21 0.80 12.59
C LYS A 34 -9.35 -0.37 11.62
N SER A 35 -9.62 -0.11 10.34
CA SER A 35 -9.72 -1.15 9.32
C SER A 35 -8.37 -1.42 8.69
N GLU A 36 -8.10 -2.70 8.41
CA GLU A 36 -6.87 -3.14 7.79
C GLU A 36 -7.20 -4.25 6.78
N ALA A 37 -6.63 -4.14 5.59
CA ALA A 37 -6.69 -5.18 4.57
C ALA A 37 -5.27 -5.53 4.14
N TRP A 38 -5.05 -6.81 3.86
CA TRP A 38 -3.76 -7.32 3.39
C TRP A 38 -3.98 -7.99 2.05
N VAL A 39 -3.37 -7.43 1.01
CA VAL A 39 -3.53 -7.90 -0.37
C VAL A 39 -2.15 -8.30 -0.91
N GLY A 40 -2.07 -9.53 -1.41
CA GLY A 40 -0.89 -10.03 -2.11
C GLY A 40 -1.17 -10.07 -3.60
N HIS A 41 -0.38 -9.36 -4.40
CA HIS A 41 -0.42 -9.45 -5.85
C HIS A 41 0.71 -10.33 -6.36
N TYR A 42 0.37 -11.27 -7.23
CA TYR A 42 1.34 -12.10 -7.95
C TYR A 42 1.14 -11.90 -9.45
N TYR A 43 2.15 -11.32 -10.10
CA TYR A 43 2.16 -11.07 -11.55
C TYR A 43 3.09 -12.08 -12.23
N PRO A 44 2.55 -13.16 -12.82
CA PRO A 44 3.37 -14.13 -13.54
C PRO A 44 3.94 -13.51 -14.83
N ALA A 45 4.93 -14.19 -15.42
CA ALA A 45 5.46 -13.81 -16.72
C ALA A 45 4.34 -13.81 -17.79
N CYS A 46 4.26 -12.73 -18.56
CA CYS A 46 3.27 -12.59 -19.61
C CYS A 46 3.92 -12.68 -21.01
N PRO A 47 3.41 -13.53 -21.93
CA PRO A 47 3.94 -13.62 -23.30
C PRO A 47 3.80 -12.32 -24.09
N GLU A 48 2.75 -11.53 -23.82
CA GLU A 48 2.42 -10.29 -24.54
C GLU A 48 2.22 -9.13 -23.54
N PRO A 49 3.29 -8.66 -22.87
CA PRO A 49 3.19 -7.67 -21.80
C PRO A 49 2.72 -6.29 -22.28
N GLU A 50 2.89 -5.98 -23.57
CA GLU A 50 2.41 -4.72 -24.18
C GLU A 50 0.88 -4.71 -24.40
N LEU A 51 0.23 -5.89 -24.37
CA LEU A 51 -1.21 -6.05 -24.58
C LEU A 51 -1.99 -6.37 -23.30
N THR A 52 -1.30 -6.54 -22.17
CA THR A 52 -1.90 -6.95 -20.90
C THR A 52 -1.51 -6.01 -19.77
N LEU A 53 -2.40 -5.92 -18.78
CA LEU A 53 -2.18 -5.15 -17.56
C LEU A 53 -2.22 -6.12 -16.39
N GLY A 54 -1.23 -6.05 -15.49
CA GLY A 54 -1.26 -6.81 -14.24
C GLY A 54 -2.41 -6.36 -13.33
N THR A 55 -2.56 -5.04 -13.16
CA THR A 55 -3.68 -4.42 -12.45
C THR A 55 -4.17 -3.21 -13.25
N THR A 56 -5.47 -2.96 -13.22
CA THR A 56 -6.05 -1.80 -13.91
C THR A 56 -5.73 -0.51 -13.16
N ARG A 57 -5.80 0.63 -13.87
CA ARG A 57 -5.72 1.96 -13.22
C ARG A 57 -6.88 2.15 -12.26
N HIS A 58 -6.56 2.43 -11.01
CA HIS A 58 -7.51 2.69 -9.94
C HIS A 58 -6.88 3.65 -8.92
N ALA A 59 -7.75 4.28 -8.11
CA ALA A 59 -7.35 4.95 -6.89
C ALA A 59 -7.75 4.06 -5.72
N GLU A 60 -6.91 4.01 -4.69
CA GLU A 60 -7.22 3.32 -3.46
C GLU A 60 -8.31 4.08 -2.70
N LEU A 61 -9.23 3.33 -2.09
CA LEU A 61 -10.27 3.89 -1.22
C LEU A 61 -9.79 4.01 0.24
N ASP A 62 -8.65 3.39 0.55
CA ASP A 62 -8.07 3.37 1.88
C ASP A 62 -7.37 4.71 2.20
N PHE A 63 -7.30 5.04 3.48
CA PHE A 63 -6.67 6.29 3.91
C PHE A 63 -5.15 6.32 3.70
N VAL A 64 -4.48 5.18 3.97
CA VAL A 64 -3.06 4.98 3.69
C VAL A 64 -2.81 3.54 3.28
N THR A 65 -2.14 3.36 2.14
CA THR A 65 -1.67 2.07 1.64
C THR A 65 -0.14 2.01 1.73
N ILE A 66 0.40 0.95 2.32
CA ILE A 66 1.84 0.66 2.33
C ILE A 66 2.09 -0.52 1.40
N LEU A 67 2.81 -0.28 0.30
CA LEU A 67 3.15 -1.31 -0.68
C LEU A 67 4.58 -1.81 -0.46
N LEU A 68 4.73 -3.12 -0.30
CA LEU A 68 6.01 -3.82 -0.42
C LEU A 68 6.11 -4.45 -1.81
N HIS A 69 7.17 -4.15 -2.55
CA HIS A 69 7.47 -4.81 -3.82
C HIS A 69 8.70 -5.70 -3.67
N GLU A 70 8.57 -6.96 -4.07
CA GLU A 70 9.69 -7.90 -4.15
C GLU A 70 10.18 -7.95 -5.61
N GLY A 71 11.29 -7.25 -5.88
CA GLY A 71 11.85 -7.19 -7.22
C GLY A 71 12.82 -6.02 -7.39
N PRO A 72 13.62 -6.01 -8.48
CA PRO A 72 14.46 -4.86 -8.80
C PRO A 72 13.57 -3.64 -9.09
N ALA A 73 13.98 -2.45 -8.60
CA ALA A 73 13.23 -1.19 -8.73
C ALA A 73 12.90 -0.75 -10.17
N THR A 74 13.43 -1.44 -11.18
CA THR A 74 13.22 -1.20 -12.61
C THR A 74 12.01 -1.94 -13.17
N ASP A 75 11.34 -2.80 -12.39
CA ASP A 75 10.14 -3.47 -12.87
C ASP A 75 8.99 -2.46 -13.01
N LYS A 76 8.83 -1.97 -14.25
CA LYS A 76 7.87 -0.92 -14.66
C LYS A 76 6.40 -1.32 -14.47
N GLN A 77 6.11 -2.51 -13.93
CA GLN A 77 4.75 -2.91 -13.56
C GLN A 77 4.20 -2.04 -12.42
N ILE A 78 5.08 -1.44 -11.61
CA ILE A 78 4.72 -0.35 -10.69
C ILE A 78 5.05 0.98 -11.39
N LYS A 79 4.46 1.22 -12.56
CA LYS A 79 4.13 2.61 -12.92
C LYS A 79 3.06 3.00 -11.91
N THR A 80 3.51 3.62 -10.82
CA THR A 80 2.71 4.25 -9.78
C THR A 80 1.39 4.77 -10.37
N MET A 81 0.34 3.98 -10.16
CA MET A 81 -1.05 4.38 -10.32
C MET A 81 -1.42 4.97 -8.97
N PHE A 82 -1.12 6.25 -8.80
CA PHE A 82 -2.04 7.14 -8.12
C PHE A 82 -2.94 7.76 -9.19
#